data_AF-A0A4Q3HYG8-F1
#
_entry.id   AF-A0A4Q3HYG8-F1
#
_cell.length_a   1.000
_cell.length_b   1.000
_cell.length_c   1.000
_cell.angle_alpha   90.00
_cell.angle_beta   90.00
_cell.angle_gamma   90.00
#
_symmetry.space_group_name_H-M   'P 1'
#
loop_
_entity.id
_entity.type
_entity.pdbx_description
1 polymer ?
#
loop_
_entity_poly.entity_id
_entity_poly.type
_entity_poly.pdbx_seq_one_letter_code
_entity_poly.pdbx_strand_id
1 'polypeptide(L)'
;MIIRLFRAFENYVQPFARKDDLRPPEDVFAFIWFYISQAKAPFFGMLILGGLTAAIEAALFWFVGRLVDILSTIKPGDGWTVLLDQHGGELLGMLVLIGVVRFLVTMSTALIDQQIITPGFYNLMRWQSYMHV
;
A
#
# COMPACT_ATOMS: atom_id res chain seq x y z
N MET A 1 -9.97 -19.31 -10.26
CA MET A 1 -8.67 -19.03 -9.60
C MET A 1 -8.77 -17.83 -8.66
N ILE A 2 -9.30 -16.69 -9.11
CA ILE A 2 -9.55 -15.47 -8.30
C ILE A 2 -10.38 -15.74 -7.02
N ILE A 3 -11.40 -16.61 -7.10
CA ILE A 3 -12.27 -16.95 -5.96
C ILE A 3 -11.52 -17.67 -4.82
N ARG A 4 -10.44 -18.41 -5.11
CA ARG A 4 -9.63 -19.07 -4.06
C ARG A 4 -8.72 -18.09 -3.32
N LEU A 5 -8.23 -17.06 -4.02
CA LEU A 5 -7.47 -15.99 -3.41
C LEU A 5 -8.37 -15.21 -2.44
N PHE A 6 -9.55 -14.77 -2.90
CA PHE A 6 -10.54 -14.11 -2.04
C PHE A 6 -10.94 -14.95 -0.83
N ARG A 7 -11.17 -16.26 -0.99
CA ARG A 7 -11.51 -17.16 0.12
C ARG A 7 -10.41 -17.32 1.18
N ALA A 8 -9.14 -17.21 0.80
CA ALA A 8 -8.02 -17.23 1.75
C ALA A 8 -7.94 -15.92 2.57
N PHE A 9 -8.30 -14.79 1.97
CA PHE A 9 -8.44 -13.50 2.66
C PHE A 9 -9.73 -13.43 3.51
N GLU A 10 -10.82 -14.05 3.06
CA GLU A 10 -12.14 -14.09 3.69
C GLU A 10 -12.20 -15.00 4.93
N ASN A 11 -11.39 -16.07 4.99
CA ASN A 11 -11.30 -16.96 6.16
C ASN A 11 -10.32 -16.51 7.24
N TYR A 12 -9.51 -15.46 7.02
CA TYR A 12 -8.43 -15.08 7.94
C TYR A 12 -8.85 -14.08 9.02
N VAL A 13 -9.86 -13.27 8.74
CA VAL A 13 -10.54 -12.45 9.74
C VAL A 13 -11.96 -13.00 9.82
N GLN A 14 -12.26 -13.75 10.88
CA GLN A 14 -13.60 -14.23 11.15
C GLN A 14 -14.31 -13.20 12.07
N PRO A 15 -15.06 -12.22 11.52
CA PRO A 15 -15.78 -11.23 12.33
C PRO A 15 -16.84 -11.86 13.25
N PHE A 16 -17.25 -13.11 12.98
CA PHE A 16 -18.25 -13.86 13.73
C PHE A 16 -17.68 -15.07 14.48
N ALA A 17 -16.35 -15.19 14.62
CA ALA A 17 -15.78 -16.22 15.48
C ALA A 17 -16.23 -15.94 16.91
N ARG A 18 -17.13 -16.80 17.42
CA ARG A 18 -17.57 -16.79 18.81
C ARG A 18 -16.37 -17.12 19.69
N LYS A 19 -15.67 -16.09 20.15
CA LYS A 19 -14.74 -16.22 21.27
C LYS A 19 -15.58 -16.11 22.52
N ASP A 20 -15.92 -17.25 23.10
CA ASP A 20 -16.43 -17.29 24.45
C ASP A 20 -15.42 -16.55 25.35
N ASP A 21 -15.90 -15.53 26.06
CA ASP A 21 -15.14 -14.70 26.99
C ASP A 21 -14.29 -13.56 26.38
N LEU A 22 -14.93 -12.67 25.62
CA LEU A 22 -14.37 -11.34 25.32
C LEU A 22 -14.67 -10.41 26.50
N ARG A 23 -13.66 -10.13 27.34
CA ARG A 23 -13.66 -8.95 28.19
C ARG A 23 -12.65 -7.96 27.60
N PRO A 24 -13.09 -6.81 27.05
CA PRO A 24 -12.15 -5.79 26.62
C PRO A 24 -11.28 -5.40 27.82
N PRO A 25 -9.95 -5.36 27.69
CA PRO A 25 -9.08 -4.91 28.77
C PRO A 25 -9.47 -3.50 29.20
N GLU A 26 -9.43 -3.20 30.50
CA GLU A 26 -9.77 -1.86 31.04
C GLU A 26 -8.79 -0.77 30.58
N ASP A 27 -7.63 -1.17 30.05
CA ASP A 27 -6.56 -0.28 29.59
C ASP A 27 -6.69 0.07 28.10
N VAL A 28 -6.58 1.36 27.76
CA VAL A 28 -6.82 1.92 26.41
C VAL A 28 -5.86 1.33 25.38
N PHE A 29 -4.59 1.16 25.76
CA PHE A 29 -3.60 0.58 24.85
C PHE A 29 -3.85 -0.91 24.59
N ALA A 30 -4.23 -1.66 25.62
CA ALA A 30 -4.56 -3.07 25.49
C ALA A 30 -5.85 -3.29 24.68
N PHE A 31 -6.82 -2.37 24.80
CA PHE A 31 -8.00 -2.33 23.94
C PHE A 31 -7.62 -2.10 22.47
N ILE A 32 -6.84 -1.06 22.15
CA ILE A 32 -6.43 -0.76 20.78
C ILE A 32 -5.65 -1.95 20.19
N TRP A 33 -4.70 -2.49 20.94
CA TRP A 33 -3.92 -3.65 20.51
C TRP A 33 -4.79 -4.89 20.30
N PHE A 34 -5.80 -5.11 21.15
CA PHE A 34 -6.74 -6.22 21.02
C PHE A 34 -7.50 -6.17 19.67
N TYR A 35 -7.96 -5.00 19.23
CA TYR A 35 -8.62 -4.85 17.93
C TYR A 35 -7.64 -4.90 16.75
N ILE A 36 -6.49 -4.23 16.83
CA ILE A 36 -5.47 -4.29 15.77
C ILE A 36 -4.95 -5.72 15.58
N SER A 37 -4.82 -6.49 16.67
CA SER A 37 -4.36 -7.88 16.63
C SER A 37 -5.33 -8.82 15.89
N GLN A 38 -6.60 -8.43 15.73
CA GLN A 38 -7.60 -9.18 14.96
C GLN A 38 -7.55 -8.85 13.46
N ALA A 39 -6.94 -7.72 13.07
CA ALA A 39 -6.85 -7.24 11.68
C ALA A 39 -5.39 -7.05 11.22
N LYS A 40 -4.45 -7.89 11.68
CA LYS A 40 -3.00 -7.71 11.43
C LYS A 40 -2.62 -7.67 9.95
N ALA A 41 -3.33 -8.42 9.09
CA ALA A 41 -3.00 -8.53 7.67
C ALA A 41 -3.21 -7.22 6.87
N PRO A 42 -4.37 -6.54 6.92
CA PRO A 42 -4.55 -5.25 6.23
C PRO A 42 -3.62 -4.16 6.76
N PHE A 43 -3.36 -4.11 8.06
CA PHE A 43 -2.41 -3.15 8.64
C PHE A 43 -0.96 -3.43 8.21
N PHE A 44 -0.55 -4.70 8.13
CA PHE A 44 0.77 -5.06 7.59
C PHE A 44 0.86 -4.75 6.08
N GLY A 45 -0.21 -4.99 5.32
CA GLY A 45 -0.32 -4.58 3.92
C GLY A 45 -0.16 -3.07 3.74
N MET A 46 -0.80 -2.26 4.60
CA MET A 46 -0.61 -0.81 4.63
C MET A 46 0.83 -0.41 4.97
N LEU A 47 1.48 -1.09 5.91
CA LEU A 47 2.89 -0.81 6.24
C LEU A 47 3.79 -1.01 5.01
N ILE A 48 3.62 -2.11 4.28
CA ILE A 48 4.37 -2.39 3.06
C ILE A 48 4.08 -1.33 1.99
N LEU A 49 2.79 -1.05 1.73
CA LEU A 49 2.39 -0.09 0.70
C LEU A 49 2.84 1.34 1.04
N GLY A 50 2.79 1.73 2.32
CA GLY A 50 3.33 2.99 2.80
C GLY A 50 4.85 3.08 2.60
N GLY A 51 5.58 2.02 2.92
CA GLY A 51 7.02 1.93 2.65
C GLY A 51 7.36 2.01 1.16
N LEU A 52 6.58 1.32 0.31
CA LEU A 52 6.73 1.41 -1.15
C LEU A 52 6.44 2.81 -1.68
N THR A 53 5.42 3.48 -1.12
CA THR A 53 5.08 4.86 -1.49
C THR A 53 6.24 5.80 -1.16
N ALA A 54 6.81 5.70 0.04
CA ALA A 54 7.97 6.49 0.45
C ALA A 54 9.21 6.19 -0.42
N ALA A 55 9.44 4.92 -0.77
CA ALA A 55 10.55 4.54 -1.66
C ALA A 55 10.38 5.12 -3.07
N ILE A 56 9.15 5.15 -3.60
CA ILE A 56 8.85 5.77 -4.89
C ILE A 56 9.12 7.28 -4.83
N GLU A 57 8.70 7.96 -3.76
CA GLU A 57 8.98 9.39 -3.59
C GLU A 57 10.48 9.68 -3.52
N ALA A 58 11.25 8.88 -2.77
CA ALA A 58 12.71 9.00 -2.75
C ALA A 58 13.33 8.78 -4.14
N ALA A 59 12.84 7.79 -4.89
CA ALA A 59 13.28 7.52 -6.26
C ALA A 59 12.98 8.69 -7.20
N LEU A 60 11.84 9.38 -7.05
CA LEU A 60 11.52 10.57 -7.85
C LEU A 60 12.54 11.70 -7.65
N PHE A 61 12.97 11.96 -6.41
CA PHE A 61 14.02 12.94 -6.14
C PHE A 61 15.34 12.56 -6.80
N TRP A 62 15.70 11.27 -6.74
CA TRP A 62 16.89 10.76 -7.42
C TRP A 62 16.78 10.86 -8.96
N PHE A 63 15.61 10.56 -9.54
CA PHE A 63 15.37 10.68 -10.98
C PHE A 63 15.58 12.10 -11.50
N VAL A 64 15.20 13.13 -10.75
CA VAL A 64 15.46 14.52 -11.16
C VAL A 64 16.96 14.78 -11.32
N GLY A 65 17.77 14.38 -10.35
CA GLY A 65 19.23 14.51 -10.45
C GLY A 65 19.77 13.72 -11.63
N ARG A 66 19.33 12.47 -11.78
CA ARG A 66 19.78 11.61 -12.87
C ARG A 66 19.39 12.15 -14.25
N LEU A 67 18.22 12.75 -14.39
CA LEU A 67 17.78 13.40 -15.63
C LEU A 67 18.67 14.59 -15.98
N VAL A 68 19.03 15.42 -14.99
CA VAL A 68 19.98 16.52 -15.20
C VAL A 68 21.33 15.99 -15.66
N ASP A 69 21.83 14.90 -15.04
CA ASP A 69 23.07 14.27 -15.45
C ASP A 69 23.01 13.76 -16.91
N ILE A 70 21.93 13.06 -17.29
CA ILE A 70 21.72 12.59 -18.66
C ILE A 70 21.73 13.77 -19.64
N LEU A 71 20.98 14.83 -19.36
CA LEU A 71 20.91 16.00 -20.22
C LEU A 71 22.26 16.74 -20.32
N SER A 72 23.08 16.71 -19.28
CA SER A 72 24.41 17.31 -19.29
C SER A 72 25.40 16.58 -20.22
N THR A 73 25.15 15.32 -20.55
CA THR A 73 26.01 14.52 -21.44
C THR A 73 25.70 14.71 -22.93
N ILE A 74 24.53 15.26 -23.27
CA ILE A 74 24.04 15.41 -24.64
C ILE A 74 24.45 16.80 -25.17
N LYS A 75 25.08 16.85 -26.35
CA LYS A 75 25.42 18.13 -26.98
C LYS A 75 24.17 18.79 -27.59
N PRO A 76 24.08 20.13 -27.66
CA PRO A 76 22.93 20.86 -28.20
C PRO A 76 22.50 20.51 -29.66
N GLY A 77 23.30 19.74 -30.40
CA GLY A 77 23.01 19.30 -31.77
C GLY A 77 22.57 17.84 -31.94
N ASP A 78 22.71 16.99 -30.90
CA ASP A 78 22.48 15.53 -31.01
C ASP A 78 21.00 15.14 -30.84
N GLY A 79 20.16 16.06 -30.36
CA GLY A 79 18.70 15.95 -30.37
C GLY A 79 18.12 14.76 -29.58
N TRP A 80 16.84 14.46 -29.86
CA TRP A 80 16.07 13.40 -29.17
C TRP A 80 16.48 11.98 -29.59
N THR A 81 16.99 11.82 -30.81
CA THR A 81 17.36 10.51 -31.36
C THR A 81 18.55 9.89 -30.62
N VAL A 82 19.61 10.67 -30.38
CA VAL A 82 20.78 10.20 -29.64
C VAL A 82 20.46 9.96 -28.16
N LEU A 83 19.62 10.81 -27.57
CA LEU A 83 19.18 10.65 -26.19
C LEU A 83 18.39 9.35 -25.97
N LEU A 84 17.48 9.02 -26.88
CA LEU A 84 16.70 7.78 -26.79
C LEU A 84 17.54 6.54 -27.11
N ASP A 85 18.51 6.65 -28.01
CA ASP A 85 19.41 5.54 -28.33
C ASP A 85 20.33 5.18 -27.15
N GLN A 86 20.86 6.20 -26.44
CA GLN A 86 21.80 6.01 -25.34
C GLN A 86 21.12 5.78 -23.97
N HIS A 87 20.01 6.50 -23.70
CA HIS A 87 19.36 6.52 -22.39
C HIS A 87 17.88 6.13 -22.42
N GLY A 88 17.34 5.71 -23.57
CA GLY A 88 15.92 5.38 -23.71
C GLY A 88 15.43 4.29 -22.75
N GLY A 89 16.26 3.28 -22.48
CA GLY A 89 15.93 2.23 -21.51
C GLY A 89 15.77 2.76 -20.08
N GLU A 90 16.64 3.67 -19.66
CA GLU A 90 16.59 4.30 -18.34
C GLU A 90 15.37 5.22 -18.21
N LEU A 91 15.12 6.04 -19.23
CA LEU A 91 13.95 6.92 -19.30
C LEU A 91 12.63 6.15 -19.32
N LEU A 92 12.58 5.03 -20.05
CA LEU A 92 11.43 4.13 -20.06
C LEU A 92 11.22 3.49 -18.69
N GLY A 93 12.30 3.08 -18.00
CA GLY A 93 12.24 2.59 -16.63
C GLY A 93 11.63 3.62 -15.66
N MET A 94 12.07 4.88 -15.76
CA MET A 94 11.49 5.98 -14.98
C MET A 94 10.01 6.17 -15.30
N LEU A 95 9.64 6.18 -16.58
CA LEU A 95 8.25 6.36 -17.02
C LEU A 95 7.34 5.22 -16.54
N VAL A 96 7.81 3.97 -16.61
CA VAL A 96 7.08 2.81 -16.10
C VAL A 96 6.91 2.88 -14.58
N LEU A 97 7.97 3.28 -13.85
CA LEU A 97 7.88 3.43 -12.39
C LEU A 97 6.85 4.49 -12.00
N ILE A 98 6.85 5.64 -12.67
CA ILE A 98 5.94 6.76 -12.35
C ILE A 98 4.51 6.50 -12.84
N GLY A 99 4.37 5.98 -14.06
CA GLY A 99 3.06 5.80 -14.69
C GLY A 99 2.33 4.55 -14.21
N VAL A 100 3.05 3.44 -14.07
CA VAL A 100 2.45 2.13 -13.77
C VAL A 100 2.65 1.75 -12.31
N VAL A 101 3.90 1.70 -11.84
CA VAL A 101 4.19 1.19 -10.48
C VAL A 101 3.56 2.10 -9.41
N ARG A 102 3.79 3.41 -9.50
CA ARG A 102 3.18 4.38 -8.59
C ARG A 102 1.66 4.32 -8.63
N PHE A 103 1.07 4.23 -9.81
CA PHE A 103 -0.38 4.11 -9.95
C PHE A 103 -0.90 2.86 -9.23
N LEU A 104 -0.29 1.71 -9.46
CA LEU A 104 -0.69 0.44 -8.83
C LEU A 104 -0.53 0.46 -7.31
N VAL A 105 0.56 1.04 -6.79
CA VAL A 105 0.78 1.18 -5.35
C VAL A 105 -0.29 2.08 -4.74
N THR A 106 -0.53 3.27 -5.30
CA THR A 106 -1.55 4.20 -4.80
C THR A 106 -2.96 3.60 -4.87
N MET A 107 -3.30 2.93 -5.98
CA MET A 107 -4.58 2.23 -6.12
C MET A 107 -4.75 1.13 -5.08
N SER A 108 -3.70 0.34 -4.83
CA SER A 108 -3.72 -0.73 -3.82
C SER A 108 -3.90 -0.16 -2.42
N THR A 109 -3.20 0.93 -2.10
CA THR A 109 -3.35 1.63 -0.82
C THR A 109 -4.79 2.10 -0.62
N ALA A 110 -5.35 2.78 -1.64
CA ALA A 110 -6.74 3.23 -1.60
C ALA A 110 -7.73 2.06 -1.45
N LEU A 111 -7.49 0.94 -2.14
CA LEU A 111 -8.35 -0.23 -2.06
C LEU A 111 -8.34 -0.85 -0.67
N ILE A 112 -7.18 -1.05 -0.05
CA ILE A 112 -7.09 -1.62 1.30
C ILE A 112 -7.79 -0.69 2.30
N ASP A 113 -7.53 0.62 2.20
CA ASP A 113 -8.09 1.59 3.13
C ASP A 113 -9.62 1.68 3.03
N GLN A 114 -10.14 1.82 1.80
CA GLN A 114 -11.56 2.06 1.56
C GLN A 114 -12.40 0.79 1.56
N GLN A 115 -11.86 -0.38 1.19
CA GLN A 115 -12.63 -1.63 1.09
C GLN A 115 -12.45 -2.56 2.29
N ILE A 116 -11.31 -2.50 2.98
CA ILE A 116 -11.01 -3.46 4.05
C ILE A 116 -11.09 -2.79 5.41
N ILE A 117 -10.39 -1.68 5.57
CA ILE A 117 -10.29 -1.02 6.88
C ILE A 117 -11.56 -0.24 7.18
N THR A 118 -11.96 0.68 6.29
CA THR A 118 -13.11 1.57 6.54
C THR A 118 -14.43 0.82 6.80
N PRO A 119 -14.84 -0.18 6.00
CA PRO A 119 -16.08 -0.90 6.27
C PRO A 119 -15.87 -2.09 7.23
N GLY A 120 -14.79 -2.86 7.09
CA GLY A 120 -14.59 -4.10 7.82
C GLY A 120 -14.20 -3.88 9.28
N PHE A 121 -13.19 -3.06 9.52
CA PHE A 121 -12.69 -2.81 10.88
C PHE A 121 -13.70 -2.02 11.72
N TYR A 122 -14.31 -0.97 11.15
CA TYR A 122 -15.31 -0.18 11.86
C TYR A 122 -16.58 -0.98 12.20
N ASN A 123 -17.06 -1.85 11.30
CA ASN A 123 -18.21 -2.70 11.61
C ASN A 123 -17.88 -3.72 12.70
N LEU A 124 -16.66 -4.29 12.71
CA LEU A 124 -16.21 -5.19 13.76
C LEU A 124 -16.20 -4.49 15.13
N MET A 125 -15.60 -3.30 15.21
CA MET A 125 -15.61 -2.50 16.44
C MET A 125 -17.03 -2.15 16.87
N ARG A 126 -17.88 -1.69 15.95
CA ARG A 126 -19.26 -1.31 16.25
C ARG A 126 -20.08 -2.48 16.80
N TRP A 127 -19.98 -3.65 16.17
CA TRP A 127 -20.71 -4.85 16.61
C TRP A 127 -20.22 -5.36 17.97
N GLN A 128 -18.91 -5.41 18.19
CA GLN A 128 -18.35 -5.81 19.48
C GLN A 128 -18.76 -4.82 20.59
N SER A 129 -18.80 -3.52 20.32
CA SER A 129 -19.31 -2.53 21.28
C SER A 129 -20.79 -2.72 21.62
N TYR A 130 -21.64 -3.02 20.62
CA TYR A 130 -23.07 -3.25 20.88
C TYR A 130 -23.36 -4.56 21.62
N MET A 131 -22.54 -5.59 21.44
CA MET A 131 -22.71 -6.88 22.15
C MET A 131 -22.26 -6.82 23.63
N HIS A 132 -21.56 -5.76 24.05
CA HIS A 132 -21.10 -5.56 25.43
C HIS A 132 -21.94 -4.53 26.21
N VAL A 133 -23.00 -3.98 25.61
CA VAL A 133 -24.03 -3.15 26.29
C VAL A 133 -25.25 -4.01 26.53
#